data_AF-A0A1X7R3X8-F1
#
_entry.id   AF-A0A1X7R3X8-F1
#
_cell.length_a   1.000
_cell.length_b   1.000
_cell.length_c   1.000
_cell.angle_alpha   90.00
_cell.angle_beta   90.00
_cell.angle_gamma   90.00
#
_symmetry.space_group_name_H-M   'P 1'
#
loop_
_entity.id
_entity.type
_entity.pdbx_description
1 polymer ?
#
loop_
_entity_poly.entity_id
_entity_poly.type
_entity_poly.pdbx_seq_one_letter_code
_entity_poly.pdbx_strand_id
1 'polypeptide(L)'
;MELVNHLTDRLLFAIPKKGRLYQKSVEILNGSDIKFHRSQRLDIALSTNLPVALIFLPAADIPMFVGEGKCDLGITGVDQVREADIDVDLPIDLKFGSCKLQVQVPNNGEYTKPEQLVGKTIVSTFTNLTKKYFAKLEGVPESQMTTKVKYVGGSVEASCALGVADAIVDLVESGETMRAAGLIDIATVLDTSAHLIQSKHPKGDADLIETIKSRIEGVMTAQRYVYCTYNAAKVSLPTLLAITPGRKAPTLTNVGDDGEWVAVAAMIEKNKKGAIMDELKKNGATDIIVFDISNCRV
;
A
#
# COMPACT_ATOMS: atom_id res chain seq x y z
N MET A 1 -30.65 14.59 1.97
CA MET A 1 -31.56 13.68 2.69
C MET A 1 -31.78 12.38 1.91
N GLU A 2 -32.05 12.42 0.59
CA GLU A 2 -32.20 11.19 -0.22
C GLU A 2 -30.94 10.31 -0.28
N LEU A 3 -29.73 10.90 -0.43
CA LEU A 3 -28.50 10.12 -0.56
C LEU A 3 -28.20 9.24 0.68
N VAL A 4 -28.54 9.72 1.88
CA VAL A 4 -28.29 9.00 3.15
C VAL A 4 -29.22 7.78 3.28
N ASN A 5 -30.44 7.88 2.76
CA ASN A 5 -31.40 6.77 2.78
C ASN A 5 -30.99 5.62 1.85
N HIS A 6 -30.12 5.86 0.87
CA HIS A 6 -29.59 4.83 -0.03
C HIS A 6 -28.34 4.12 0.51
N LEU A 7 -27.82 4.53 1.68
CA LEU A 7 -26.61 3.96 2.28
C LEU A 7 -26.89 2.80 3.23
N THR A 8 -28.09 2.70 3.81
CA THR A 8 -28.42 1.73 4.87
C THR A 8 -28.31 0.28 4.44
N ASP A 9 -28.52 -0.03 3.16
CA ASP A 9 -28.46 -1.39 2.62
C ASP A 9 -27.13 -1.68 1.88
N ARG A 10 -26.10 -0.87 2.13
CA ARG A 10 -24.82 -0.97 1.41
C ARG A 10 -23.65 -1.11 2.37
N LEU A 11 -22.66 -1.87 1.93
CA LEU A 11 -21.35 -1.86 2.55
C LEU A 11 -20.67 -0.51 2.30
N LEU A 12 -20.19 0.12 3.36
CA LEU A 12 -19.54 1.43 3.31
C LEU A 12 -18.03 1.24 3.28
N PHE A 13 -17.40 1.69 2.19
CA PHE A 13 -15.97 1.51 1.96
C PHE A 13 -15.27 2.87 1.83
N ALA A 14 -14.53 3.24 2.86
CA ALA A 14 -13.76 4.48 2.90
C ALA A 14 -12.49 4.39 2.05
N ILE A 15 -12.24 5.39 1.20
CA ILE A 15 -10.98 5.51 0.44
C ILE A 15 -10.42 6.94 0.49
N PRO A 16 -9.10 7.13 0.27
CA PRO A 16 -8.48 8.44 0.32
C PRO A 16 -9.11 9.39 -0.71
N LYS A 17 -9.45 10.62 -0.31
CA LYS A 17 -10.18 11.55 -1.18
C LYS A 17 -9.34 12.16 -2.31
N LYS A 18 -8.02 12.23 -2.12
CA LYS A 18 -7.04 12.86 -3.04
C LYS A 18 -5.62 12.33 -2.83
N GLY A 19 -4.70 12.72 -3.71
CA GLY A 19 -3.27 12.40 -3.59
C GLY A 19 -2.88 11.06 -4.22
N ARG A 20 -1.63 10.62 -3.96
CA ARG A 20 -1.06 9.40 -4.54
C ARG A 20 -1.80 8.13 -4.11
N LEU A 21 -2.18 8.05 -2.83
CA LEU A 21 -2.95 6.92 -2.31
C LEU A 21 -4.31 6.79 -2.99
N TYR A 22 -4.98 7.92 -3.28
CA TYR A 22 -6.26 7.92 -4.01
C TYR A 22 -6.13 7.29 -5.39
N GLN A 23 -5.15 7.70 -6.19
CA GLN A 23 -4.96 7.20 -7.55
C GLN A 23 -4.76 5.68 -7.56
N LYS A 24 -3.88 5.17 -6.69
CA LYS A 24 -3.63 3.74 -6.54
C LYS A 24 -4.81 2.96 -5.99
N SER A 25 -5.56 3.54 -5.05
CA SER A 25 -6.81 2.94 -4.56
C SER A 25 -7.82 2.77 -5.69
N VAL A 26 -8.02 3.80 -6.52
CA VAL A 26 -8.94 3.73 -7.66
C VAL A 26 -8.49 2.70 -8.70
N GLU A 27 -7.19 2.61 -8.99
CA GLU A 27 -6.63 1.57 -9.87
C GLU A 27 -6.99 0.16 -9.37
N ILE A 28 -6.82 -0.11 -8.08
CA ILE A 28 -7.14 -1.41 -7.46
C ILE A 28 -8.65 -1.68 -7.48
N LEU A 29 -9.47 -0.69 -7.12
CA LEU A 29 -10.94 -0.83 -7.14
C LEU A 29 -11.45 -1.14 -8.56
N ASN A 30 -10.93 -0.44 -9.57
CA ASN A 30 -11.27 -0.70 -10.96
C ASN A 30 -10.84 -2.10 -11.41
N GLY A 31 -9.61 -2.52 -11.08
CA GLY A 31 -9.14 -3.89 -11.37
C GLY A 31 -9.95 -4.96 -10.64
N SER A 32 -10.51 -4.62 -9.47
CA SER A 32 -11.34 -5.49 -8.64
C SER A 32 -12.79 -5.56 -9.12
N ASP A 33 -13.10 -4.92 -10.25
CA ASP A 33 -14.46 -4.79 -10.79
C ASP A 33 -15.41 -4.16 -9.75
N ILE A 34 -14.95 -3.10 -9.06
CA ILE A 34 -15.79 -2.23 -8.23
C ILE A 34 -15.99 -0.95 -9.03
N LYS A 35 -17.08 -0.88 -9.79
CA LYS A 35 -17.34 0.20 -10.74
C LYS A 35 -18.13 1.30 -10.09
N PHE A 36 -17.69 2.54 -10.22
CA PHE A 36 -18.38 3.70 -9.67
C PHE A 36 -18.12 4.93 -10.53
N HIS A 37 -18.99 5.93 -10.38
CA HIS A 37 -18.77 7.25 -10.94
C HIS A 37 -18.82 8.29 -9.81
N ARG A 38 -17.75 9.07 -9.66
CA ARG A 38 -17.67 10.13 -8.64
C ARG A 38 -17.72 11.50 -9.32
N SER A 39 -18.71 12.30 -8.94
CA SER A 39 -18.69 13.75 -9.19
C SER A 39 -17.65 14.42 -8.29
N GLN A 40 -16.86 15.35 -8.82
CA GLN A 40 -15.84 16.07 -8.04
C GLN A 40 -16.40 16.84 -6.84
N ARG A 41 -17.71 17.12 -6.82
CA ARG A 41 -18.39 17.85 -5.73
C ARG A 41 -18.91 16.94 -4.61
N LEU A 42 -18.83 15.62 -4.77
CA LEU A 42 -19.39 14.66 -3.83
C LEU A 42 -18.29 13.82 -3.18
N ASP A 43 -18.43 13.59 -1.88
CA ASP A 43 -17.57 12.69 -1.09
C ASP A 43 -18.17 11.29 -0.96
N ILE A 44 -19.21 10.99 -1.73
CA ILE A 44 -19.87 9.69 -1.78
C ILE A 44 -20.08 9.31 -3.25
N ALA A 45 -19.76 8.06 -3.60
CA ALA A 45 -20.11 7.47 -4.89
C ALA A 45 -20.70 6.08 -4.68
N LEU A 46 -21.84 5.80 -5.32
CA LEU A 46 -22.42 4.47 -5.29
C LEU A 46 -21.75 3.59 -6.34
N SER A 47 -21.46 2.34 -5.97
CA SER A 47 -21.07 1.34 -6.95
C SER A 47 -22.25 1.02 -7.86
N THR A 48 -21.97 0.88 -9.16
CA THR A 48 -22.97 0.59 -10.20
C THR A 48 -23.19 -0.91 -10.40
N ASN A 49 -22.31 -1.76 -9.86
CA ASN A 49 -22.37 -3.21 -10.04
C ASN A 49 -22.35 -4.02 -8.73
N LEU A 50 -22.18 -3.36 -7.58
CA LEU A 50 -22.20 -3.99 -6.25
C LEU A 50 -22.99 -3.14 -5.25
N PRO A 51 -23.56 -3.75 -4.19
CA PRO A 51 -24.19 -3.02 -3.09
C PRO A 51 -23.14 -2.39 -2.15
N VAL A 52 -22.28 -1.56 -2.74
CA VAL A 52 -21.20 -0.82 -2.06
C VAL A 52 -21.41 0.68 -2.25
N ALA A 53 -21.10 1.46 -1.24
CA ALA A 53 -20.93 2.91 -1.34
C ALA A 53 -19.50 3.29 -0.95
N LEU A 54 -18.82 3.99 -1.86
CA LEU A 54 -17.47 4.51 -1.61
C LEU A 54 -17.58 5.86 -0.91
N ILE A 55 -16.86 6.00 0.21
CA ILE A 55 -16.82 7.21 1.02
C ILE A 55 -15.42 7.82 0.89
N PHE A 56 -15.32 9.02 0.37
CA PHE A 56 -14.03 9.66 0.07
C PHE A 56 -13.63 10.58 1.23
N LEU A 57 -12.64 10.17 2.01
CA LEU A 57 -12.21 10.86 3.24
C LEU A 57 -10.74 11.28 3.17
N PRO A 58 -10.29 12.30 3.93
CA PRO A 58 -8.88 12.46 4.22
C PRO A 58 -8.29 11.16 4.78
N ALA A 59 -7.09 10.78 4.35
CA ALA A 59 -6.49 9.49 4.74
C ALA A 59 -6.34 9.36 6.27
N ALA A 60 -6.08 10.47 6.97
CA ALA A 60 -5.99 10.55 8.42
C ALA A 60 -7.32 10.29 9.15
N ASP A 61 -8.45 10.54 8.49
CA ASP A 61 -9.78 10.37 9.10
C ASP A 61 -10.30 8.92 8.92
N ILE A 62 -9.83 8.21 7.89
CA ILE A 62 -10.29 6.85 7.55
C ILE A 62 -10.22 5.87 8.73
N PRO A 63 -9.13 5.79 9.52
CA PRO A 63 -9.07 4.91 10.69
C PRO A 63 -10.23 5.11 11.65
N MET A 64 -10.65 6.37 11.89
CA MET A 64 -11.74 6.68 12.82
C MET A 64 -13.09 6.19 12.31
N PHE A 65 -13.41 6.44 11.04
CA PHE A 65 -14.67 5.97 10.46
C PHE A 65 -14.76 4.44 10.46
N VAL A 66 -13.64 3.74 10.22
CA VAL A 66 -13.60 2.28 10.24
C VAL A 66 -13.66 1.72 11.66
N GLY A 67 -12.85 2.24 12.59
CA GLY A 67 -12.82 1.77 13.97
C GLY A 67 -14.11 2.02 14.74
N GLU A 68 -14.84 3.10 14.43
CA GLU A 68 -16.17 3.36 15.01
C GLU A 68 -17.30 2.56 14.34
N GLY A 69 -17.00 1.72 13.35
CA GLY A 69 -18.00 0.95 12.60
C GLY A 69 -18.96 1.84 11.79
N LYS A 70 -18.49 3.03 11.37
CA LYS A 70 -19.19 3.90 10.39
C LYS A 70 -18.86 3.53 8.95
N CYS A 71 -17.74 2.86 8.73
CA CYS A 71 -17.36 2.21 7.49
C CYS A 71 -16.92 0.78 7.78
N ASP A 72 -17.26 -0.16 6.90
CA ASP A 72 -16.91 -1.56 7.03
C ASP A 72 -15.45 -1.81 6.64
N LEU A 73 -15.02 -1.14 5.57
CA LEU A 73 -13.69 -1.23 4.99
C LEU A 73 -13.09 0.16 4.81
N GLY A 74 -11.75 0.23 4.78
CA GLY A 74 -10.99 1.44 4.52
C GLY A 74 -9.70 1.18 3.76
N ILE A 75 -9.23 2.11 2.92
CA ILE A 75 -7.84 2.12 2.43
C ILE A 75 -7.11 3.31 3.03
N THR A 76 -6.06 3.05 3.82
CA THR A 76 -5.20 4.11 4.38
C THR A 76 -3.82 3.56 4.73
N GLY A 77 -2.90 4.42 5.14
CA GLY A 77 -1.56 4.02 5.59
C GLY A 77 -1.55 3.51 7.03
N VAL A 78 -0.64 2.58 7.35
CA VAL A 78 -0.44 2.07 8.72
C VAL A 78 -0.03 3.19 9.68
N ASP A 79 0.71 4.18 9.19
CA ASP A 79 1.03 5.42 9.89
C ASP A 79 -0.22 6.13 10.40
N GLN A 80 -1.26 6.26 9.57
CA GLN A 80 -2.52 6.91 9.97
C GLN A 80 -3.26 6.09 11.02
N VAL A 81 -3.29 4.76 10.86
CA VAL A 81 -3.93 3.86 11.84
C VAL A 81 -3.25 3.97 13.20
N ARG A 82 -1.91 3.94 13.23
CA ARG A 82 -1.14 4.00 14.49
C ARG A 82 -1.12 5.39 15.11
N GLU A 83 -1.18 6.44 14.29
CA GLU A 83 -1.29 7.82 14.78
C GLU A 83 -2.64 8.08 15.43
N ALA A 84 -3.73 7.57 14.83
CA ALA A 84 -5.07 7.69 15.39
C ALA A 84 -5.25 6.86 16.67
N ASP A 85 -4.40 5.86 16.89
CA ASP A 85 -4.46 4.90 18.01
C ASP A 85 -5.80 4.15 18.05
N ILE A 86 -6.29 3.77 16.87
CA ILE A 86 -7.60 3.13 16.68
C ILE A 86 -7.43 1.66 16.36
N ASP A 87 -8.26 0.85 17.01
CA ASP A 87 -8.25 -0.59 16.88
C ASP A 87 -9.07 -1.03 15.65
N VAL A 88 -8.37 -1.50 14.61
CA VAL A 88 -8.94 -2.01 13.35
C VAL A 88 -8.14 -3.22 12.89
N ASP A 89 -8.77 -4.10 12.11
CA ASP A 89 -8.07 -5.20 11.47
C ASP A 89 -7.35 -4.70 10.21
N LEU A 90 -6.17 -5.25 9.92
CA LEU A 90 -5.39 -4.94 8.70
C LEU A 90 -5.27 -6.18 7.81
N PRO A 91 -6.37 -6.65 7.18
CA PRO A 91 -6.38 -7.94 6.47
C PRO A 91 -5.44 -8.00 5.27
N ILE A 92 -5.16 -6.88 4.58
CA ILE A 92 -4.36 -6.90 3.35
C ILE A 92 -3.37 -5.72 3.33
N ASP A 93 -2.07 -6.02 3.22
CA ASP A 93 -1.03 -5.05 2.84
C ASP A 93 -1.06 -4.83 1.33
N LEU A 94 -1.46 -3.65 0.88
CA LEU A 94 -1.68 -3.36 -0.54
C LEU A 94 -0.39 -3.14 -1.33
N LYS A 95 0.77 -3.17 -0.67
CA LYS A 95 2.11 -3.08 -1.31
C LYS A 95 2.35 -1.83 -2.16
N PHE A 96 1.65 -0.73 -1.86
CA PHE A 96 1.93 0.59 -2.44
C PHE A 96 1.94 1.68 -1.36
N GLY A 97 2.44 2.86 -1.72
CA GLY A 97 2.57 3.98 -0.78
C GLY A 97 3.59 3.72 0.32
N SER A 98 4.58 2.86 0.05
CA SER A 98 5.66 2.55 0.99
C SER A 98 6.47 3.80 1.32
N CYS A 99 6.53 4.16 2.59
CA CYS A 99 7.32 5.26 3.10
C CYS A 99 7.78 4.99 4.52
N LYS A 100 8.68 5.84 5.01
CA LYS A 100 9.21 5.78 6.37
C LYS A 100 8.85 7.06 7.10
N LEU A 101 8.27 6.95 8.28
CA LEU A 101 8.18 8.07 9.21
C LEU A 101 9.55 8.23 9.87
N GLN A 102 10.25 9.33 9.62
CA GLN A 102 11.64 9.48 10.03
C GLN A 102 11.87 10.74 10.87
N VAL A 103 12.79 10.64 11.81
CA VAL A 103 13.36 11.77 12.54
C VAL A 103 14.40 12.43 11.65
N GLN A 104 14.26 13.73 11.42
CA GLN A 104 15.11 14.49 10.52
C GLN A 104 15.61 15.78 11.16
N VAL A 105 16.83 16.16 10.83
CA VAL A 105 17.54 17.32 11.40
C VAL A 105 18.26 18.09 10.28
N PRO A 106 18.59 19.38 10.49
CA PRO A 106 19.40 20.14 9.53
C PRO A 106 20.73 19.43 9.23
N ASN A 107 21.07 19.29 7.95
CA ASN A 107 22.29 18.61 7.49
C ASN A 107 23.57 19.23 8.07
N ASN A 108 23.58 20.55 8.22
CA ASN A 108 24.70 21.29 8.81
C ASN A 108 24.47 21.59 10.31
N GLY A 109 23.56 20.85 10.96
CA GLY A 109 23.21 21.02 12.37
C GLY A 109 24.09 20.22 13.33
N GLU A 110 23.83 20.37 14.62
CA GLU A 110 24.61 19.74 15.70
C GLU A 110 24.18 18.30 16.02
N TYR A 111 23.00 17.90 15.55
CA TYR A 111 22.38 16.63 15.89
C TYR A 111 22.66 15.58 14.80
N THR A 112 23.09 14.40 15.21
CA THR A 112 23.37 13.24 14.35
C THR A 112 22.71 11.96 14.85
N LYS A 113 22.19 11.98 16.09
CA LYS A 113 21.54 10.85 16.74
C LYS A 113 20.26 11.29 17.45
N PRO A 114 19.21 10.45 17.46
CA PRO A 114 17.93 10.83 18.06
C PRO A 114 18.03 11.12 19.57
N GLU A 115 18.98 10.52 20.30
CA GLU A 115 19.15 10.74 21.75
C GLU A 115 19.54 12.20 22.07
N GLN A 116 20.17 12.89 21.13
CA GLN A 116 20.56 14.30 21.29
C GLN A 116 19.37 15.26 21.20
N LEU A 117 18.22 14.76 20.72
CA LEU A 117 16.97 15.51 20.63
C LEU A 117 16.10 15.39 21.88
N VAL A 118 16.52 14.61 22.89
CA VAL A 118 15.84 14.56 24.19
C VAL A 118 15.80 15.95 24.82
N GLY A 119 14.60 16.39 25.21
CA GLY A 119 14.38 17.72 25.78
C GLY A 119 14.28 18.86 24.76
N LYS A 120 14.38 18.56 23.47
CA LYS A 120 14.32 19.54 22.36
C LYS A 120 12.91 19.71 21.82
N THR A 121 12.74 20.65 20.89
CA THR A 121 11.45 20.89 20.23
C THR A 121 11.39 20.14 18.90
N ILE A 122 10.34 19.34 18.72
CA ILE A 122 10.14 18.50 17.54
C ILE A 122 8.79 18.83 16.92
N VAL A 123 8.76 19.03 15.62
CA VAL A 123 7.52 19.30 14.89
C VAL A 123 7.13 18.09 14.03
N SER A 124 5.85 17.74 14.05
CA SER A 124 5.31 16.64 13.24
C SER A 124 3.82 16.80 12.97
N THR A 125 3.35 16.21 11.88
CA THR A 125 1.92 15.89 11.68
C THR A 125 1.50 14.62 12.44
N PHE A 126 2.45 13.77 12.84
CA PHE A 126 2.28 12.49 13.53
C PHE A 126 2.70 12.60 15.00
N THR A 127 1.98 13.41 15.77
CA THR A 127 2.36 13.76 17.13
C THR A 127 2.30 12.58 18.10
N ASN A 128 1.34 11.66 17.97
CA ASN A 128 1.21 10.52 18.87
C ASN A 128 2.35 9.53 18.64
N LEU A 129 2.64 9.18 17.39
CA LEU A 129 3.79 8.34 17.03
C LEU A 129 5.11 8.97 17.47
N THR A 130 5.27 10.29 17.28
CA THR A 130 6.46 11.02 17.69
C THR A 130 6.63 11.00 19.21
N LYS A 131 5.55 11.27 19.98
CA LYS A 131 5.59 11.19 21.45
C LYS A 131 5.95 9.79 21.93
N LYS A 132 5.30 8.75 21.41
CA LYS A 132 5.60 7.34 21.74
C LYS A 132 7.08 7.00 21.48
N TYR A 133 7.64 7.48 20.37
CA TYR A 133 9.05 7.28 20.04
C TYR A 133 9.99 7.96 21.05
N PHE A 134 9.79 9.24 21.34
CA PHE A 134 10.67 9.99 22.25
C PHE A 134 10.47 9.63 23.72
N ALA A 135 9.25 9.30 24.16
CA ALA A 135 8.98 8.74 25.49
C ALA A 135 9.81 7.47 25.74
N LYS A 136 9.83 6.57 24.75
CA LYS A 136 10.65 5.35 24.81
C LYS A 136 12.15 5.67 24.85
N LEU A 137 12.59 6.67 24.10
CA LEU A 137 13.99 7.09 24.07
C LEU A 137 14.45 7.74 25.39
N GLU A 138 13.56 8.51 26.02
CA GLU A 138 13.77 9.13 27.34
C GLU A 138 13.64 8.12 28.49
N GLY A 139 13.01 6.97 28.26
CA GLY A 139 12.74 5.97 29.30
C GLY A 139 11.65 6.40 30.29
N VAL A 140 10.75 7.30 29.89
CA VAL A 140 9.67 7.85 30.74
C VAL A 140 8.30 7.73 30.06
N PRO A 141 7.19 7.74 30.81
CA PRO A 141 5.85 7.87 30.23
C PRO A 141 5.69 9.20 29.46
N GLU A 142 4.79 9.23 28.47
CA GLU A 142 4.52 10.44 27.66
C GLU A 142 4.20 11.69 28.51
N SER A 143 3.56 11.51 29.67
CA SER A 143 3.20 12.58 30.61
C SER A 143 4.39 13.23 31.32
N GLN A 144 5.57 12.59 31.29
CA GLN A 144 6.80 13.04 31.95
C GLN A 144 7.90 13.40 30.95
N MET A 145 7.59 13.40 29.65
CA MET A 145 8.56 13.74 28.61
C MET A 145 9.06 15.18 28.77
N THR A 146 10.38 15.33 28.57
CA THR A 146 11.02 16.64 28.44
C THR A 146 10.99 17.13 26.99
N THR A 147 10.97 16.22 26.01
CA THR A 147 10.87 16.55 24.59
C THR A 147 9.52 17.18 24.25
N LYS A 148 9.56 18.33 23.55
CA LYS A 148 8.37 19.11 23.20
C LYS A 148 7.92 18.80 21.78
N VAL A 149 6.91 17.94 21.65
CA VAL A 149 6.31 17.61 20.35
C VAL A 149 5.17 18.57 20.01
N LYS A 150 5.26 19.26 18.86
CA LYS A 150 4.28 20.24 18.37
C LYS A 150 3.68 19.79 17.04
N TYR A 151 2.37 20.03 16.89
CA TYR A 151 1.67 19.78 15.64
C TYR A 151 1.88 20.91 14.63
N VAL A 152 2.19 20.57 13.38
CA VAL A 152 2.13 21.49 12.23
C VAL A 152 1.49 20.76 11.06
N GLY A 153 0.39 21.29 10.53
CA GLY A 153 -0.44 20.63 9.50
C GLY A 153 0.09 20.70 8.06
N GLY A 154 1.22 21.34 7.82
CA GLY A 154 1.81 21.47 6.48
C GLY A 154 3.13 22.25 6.48
N SER A 155 3.95 22.02 5.45
CA SER A 155 5.30 22.60 5.31
C SER A 155 6.20 22.31 6.52
N VAL A 156 6.12 21.08 7.04
CA VAL A 156 6.88 20.64 8.23
C VAL A 156 8.38 20.84 8.01
N GLU A 157 8.87 20.61 6.79
CA GLU A 157 10.24 20.77 6.35
C GLU A 157 10.83 22.17 6.57
N ALA A 158 9.98 23.22 6.62
CA ALA A 158 10.43 24.58 6.87
C ALA A 158 10.65 24.89 8.36
N SER A 159 10.16 24.04 9.27
CA SER A 159 10.09 24.32 10.71
C SER A 159 11.47 24.53 11.33
N CYS A 160 12.48 23.75 10.92
CA CYS A 160 13.84 23.91 11.41
C CYS A 160 14.48 25.21 10.89
N ALA A 161 14.33 25.51 9.60
CA ALA A 161 14.88 26.72 8.99
C ALA A 161 14.29 28.01 9.59
N LEU A 162 13.03 27.96 10.03
CA LEU A 162 12.34 29.07 10.69
C LEU A 162 12.60 29.16 12.20
N GLY A 163 13.40 28.27 12.78
CA GLY A 163 13.71 28.24 14.21
C GLY A 163 12.53 27.82 15.10
N VAL A 164 11.52 27.16 14.53
CA VAL A 164 10.33 26.68 15.27
C VAL A 164 10.61 25.33 15.94
N ALA A 165 11.56 24.55 15.41
CA ALA A 165 11.91 23.22 15.88
C ALA A 165 13.41 22.92 15.74
N ASP A 166 13.93 22.08 16.62
CA ASP A 166 15.28 21.51 16.53
C ASP A 166 15.34 20.35 15.51
N ALA A 167 14.21 19.63 15.37
CA ALA A 167 14.06 18.49 14.47
C ALA A 167 12.61 18.37 13.98
N ILE A 168 12.40 17.56 12.95
CA ILE A 168 11.07 17.16 12.50
C ILE A 168 10.90 15.65 12.51
N VAL A 169 9.65 15.22 12.57
CA VAL A 169 9.28 13.84 12.24
C VAL A 169 8.23 13.89 11.14
N ASP A 170 8.56 13.38 9.96
CA ASP A 170 7.65 13.39 8.81
C ASP A 170 7.90 12.19 7.88
N LEU A 171 6.95 11.94 6.98
CA LEU A 171 7.02 10.83 6.03
C LEU A 171 8.04 11.10 4.93
N VAL A 172 8.85 10.09 4.63
CA VAL A 172 9.88 10.10 3.62
C VAL A 172 9.69 8.92 2.67
N GLU A 173 9.59 9.22 1.38
CA GLU A 173 9.56 8.21 0.31
C GLU A 173 10.94 8.16 -0.40
N SER A 174 11.25 9.14 -1.27
CA SER A 174 12.57 9.26 -1.94
C SER A 174 13.57 10.14 -1.20
N GLY A 175 13.11 10.90 -0.19
CA GLY A 175 13.90 11.90 0.53
C GLY A 175 14.29 13.14 -0.28
N GLU A 176 13.81 13.31 -1.50
CA GLU A 176 14.16 14.45 -2.35
C GLU A 176 13.72 15.79 -1.75
N THR A 177 12.45 15.88 -1.31
CA THR A 177 11.91 17.08 -0.66
C THR A 177 12.72 17.49 0.57
N MET A 178 13.07 16.51 1.40
CA MET A 178 13.76 16.74 2.67
C MET A 178 15.20 17.18 2.43
N ARG A 179 15.90 16.56 1.47
CA ARG A 179 17.23 17.00 1.04
C ARG A 179 17.21 18.41 0.45
N ALA A 180 16.19 18.76 -0.33
CA ALA A 180 16.03 20.11 -0.87
C ALA A 180 15.79 21.16 0.22
N ALA A 181 15.13 20.78 1.33
CA ALA A 181 14.98 21.60 2.53
C ALA A 181 16.23 21.62 3.43
N GLY A 182 17.32 20.94 3.05
CA GLY A 182 18.56 20.87 3.81
C GLY A 182 18.49 19.97 5.05
N LEU A 183 17.60 18.98 5.05
CA LEU A 183 17.42 18.01 6.13
C LEU A 183 18.06 16.66 5.79
N ILE A 184 18.48 15.94 6.83
CA ILE A 184 18.92 14.54 6.80
C ILE A 184 18.13 13.71 7.79
N ASP A 185 17.82 12.47 7.46
CA ASP A 185 17.23 11.50 8.37
C ASP A 185 18.29 10.88 9.29
N ILE A 186 17.97 10.77 10.58
CA ILE A 186 18.87 10.20 11.60
C ILE A 186 18.27 8.97 12.31
N ALA A 187 16.96 8.74 12.16
CA ALA A 187 16.28 7.56 12.68
C ALA A 187 14.95 7.30 11.97
N THR A 188 14.50 6.05 11.99
CA THR A 188 13.17 5.64 11.51
C THR A 188 12.26 5.35 12.70
N VAL A 189 11.11 6.02 12.74
CA VAL A 189 10.05 5.81 13.74
C VAL A 189 9.15 4.64 13.32
N LEU A 190 8.78 4.58 12.03
CA LEU A 190 7.85 3.60 11.52
C LEU A 190 8.06 3.37 10.02
N ASP A 191 8.19 2.11 9.58
CA ASP A 191 7.95 1.72 8.19
C ASP A 191 6.44 1.57 7.96
N THR A 192 5.91 2.20 6.91
CA THR A 192 4.47 2.21 6.60
C THR A 192 4.20 1.95 5.11
N SER A 193 3.03 1.39 4.82
CA SER A 193 2.46 1.23 3.48
C SER A 193 0.94 1.31 3.55
N ALA A 194 0.29 1.46 2.40
CA ALA A 194 -1.16 1.42 2.30
C ALA A 194 -1.69 0.01 2.60
N HIS A 195 -2.74 -0.07 3.41
CA HIS A 195 -3.43 -1.31 3.75
C HIS A 195 -4.92 -1.17 3.49
N LEU A 196 -5.56 -2.31 3.20
CA LEU A 196 -6.99 -2.46 3.42
C LEU A 196 -7.17 -2.68 4.92
N ILE A 197 -7.93 -1.80 5.56
CA ILE A 197 -8.35 -1.93 6.95
C ILE A 197 -9.82 -2.34 7.01
N GLN A 198 -10.21 -3.02 8.08
CA GLN A 198 -11.57 -3.47 8.32
C GLN A 198 -12.00 -3.12 9.75
N SER A 199 -13.27 -2.73 9.88
CA SER A 199 -13.90 -2.59 11.19
C SER A 199 -13.93 -3.94 11.92
N LYS A 200 -13.76 -3.91 13.24
CA LYS A 200 -14.01 -5.08 14.11
C LYS A 200 -15.50 -5.40 14.26
N HIS A 201 -16.35 -4.44 13.92
CA HIS A 201 -17.81 -4.55 13.98
C HIS A 201 -18.42 -4.05 12.66
N PRO A 202 -18.13 -4.72 11.52
CA PRO A 202 -18.73 -4.35 10.25
C PRO A 202 -20.24 -4.61 10.29
N LYS A 203 -21.00 -3.75 9.62
CA LYS A 203 -22.46 -3.83 9.45
C LYS A 203 -22.85 -4.37 8.07
N GLY A 204 -21.97 -4.21 7.09
CA GLY A 204 -22.14 -4.76 5.76
C GLY A 204 -22.14 -6.29 5.74
N ASP A 205 -22.66 -6.85 4.66
CA ASP A 205 -22.68 -8.29 4.41
C ASP A 205 -21.27 -8.90 4.42
N ALA A 206 -21.07 -9.94 5.25
CA ALA A 206 -19.78 -10.61 5.43
C ALA A 206 -19.30 -11.29 4.14
N ASP A 207 -20.21 -11.89 3.37
CA ASP A 207 -19.86 -12.55 2.11
C ASP A 207 -19.39 -11.53 1.06
N LEU A 208 -19.99 -10.33 1.08
CA LEU A 208 -19.56 -9.22 0.24
C LEU A 208 -18.19 -8.67 0.66
N ILE A 209 -17.91 -8.57 1.97
CA ILE A 209 -16.58 -8.18 2.47
C ILE A 209 -15.52 -9.15 1.96
N GLU A 210 -15.73 -10.46 2.11
CA GLU A 210 -14.79 -11.48 1.64
C GLU A 210 -14.66 -11.47 0.11
N THR A 211 -15.76 -11.22 -0.61
CA THR A 211 -15.73 -11.04 -2.07
C THR A 211 -14.85 -9.84 -2.48
N ILE A 212 -14.95 -8.71 -1.77
CA ILE A 212 -14.13 -7.52 -2.04
C ILE A 212 -12.66 -7.81 -1.76
N LYS A 213 -12.34 -8.43 -0.61
CA LYS A 213 -10.97 -8.83 -0.26
C LYS A 213 -10.36 -9.74 -1.34
N SER A 214 -11.05 -10.82 -1.68
CA SER A 214 -10.59 -11.77 -2.71
C SER A 214 -10.38 -11.10 -4.07
N ARG A 215 -11.24 -10.16 -4.46
CA ARG A 215 -11.07 -9.37 -5.70
C ARG A 215 -9.81 -8.50 -5.64
N ILE A 216 -9.56 -7.83 -4.52
CA ILE A 216 -8.38 -6.97 -4.31
C ILE A 216 -7.09 -7.81 -4.34
N GLU A 217 -7.04 -8.93 -3.62
CA GLU A 217 -5.90 -9.85 -3.64
C GLU A 217 -5.62 -10.40 -5.05
N GLY A 218 -6.68 -10.67 -5.80
CA GLY A 218 -6.63 -11.05 -7.20
C GLY A 218 -5.91 -10.03 -8.08
N VAL A 219 -6.23 -8.75 -7.92
CA VAL A 219 -5.57 -7.64 -8.64
C VAL A 219 -4.12 -7.50 -8.22
N MET A 220 -3.85 -7.52 -6.91
CA MET A 220 -2.49 -7.41 -6.41
C MET A 220 -1.60 -8.56 -6.90
N THR A 221 -2.15 -9.78 -6.94
CA THR A 221 -1.46 -10.93 -7.52
C THR A 221 -1.24 -10.71 -9.01
N ALA A 222 -2.26 -10.30 -9.76
CA ALA A 222 -2.14 -10.04 -11.19
C ALA A 222 -1.08 -8.97 -11.51
N GLN A 223 -0.91 -7.94 -10.67
CA GLN A 223 0.13 -6.93 -10.81
C GLN A 223 1.55 -7.47 -10.56
N ARG A 224 1.70 -8.51 -9.74
CA ARG A 224 3.00 -9.14 -9.43
C ARG A 224 3.48 -10.10 -10.51
N TYR A 225 2.57 -10.69 -11.28
CA TYR A 225 2.89 -11.75 -12.24
C TYR A 225 2.58 -11.36 -13.69
N VAL A 226 3.23 -12.02 -14.63
CA VAL A 226 2.85 -12.04 -16.05
C VAL A 226 2.64 -13.49 -16.47
N TYR A 227 1.79 -13.70 -17.46
CA TYR A 227 1.60 -15.01 -18.08
C TYR A 227 2.65 -15.19 -19.16
N CYS A 228 3.56 -16.14 -18.99
CA CYS A 228 4.60 -16.47 -19.95
C CYS A 228 4.24 -17.76 -20.68
N THR A 229 4.33 -17.75 -22.00
CA THR A 229 4.16 -18.92 -22.85
C THR A 229 5.34 -19.05 -23.81
N TYR A 230 5.77 -20.27 -24.11
CA TYR A 230 6.86 -20.53 -25.03
C TYR A 230 6.77 -21.94 -25.63
N ASN A 231 7.39 -22.14 -26.78
CA ASN A 231 7.55 -23.45 -27.41
C ASN A 231 8.88 -24.08 -26.98
N ALA A 232 8.89 -25.38 -26.77
CA ALA A 232 10.07 -26.14 -26.38
C ALA A 232 10.04 -27.56 -26.93
N ALA A 233 11.21 -28.07 -27.32
CA ALA A 233 11.40 -29.49 -27.56
C ALA A 233 11.32 -30.25 -26.23
N LYS A 234 10.67 -31.44 -26.22
CA LYS A 234 10.49 -32.25 -25.00
C LYS A 234 11.80 -32.59 -24.29
N VAL A 235 12.89 -32.73 -25.05
CA VAL A 235 14.24 -33.01 -24.51
C VAL A 235 14.75 -31.91 -23.57
N SER A 236 14.34 -30.66 -23.79
CA SER A 236 14.74 -29.50 -22.97
C SER A 236 13.78 -29.22 -21.81
N LEU A 237 12.66 -29.95 -21.74
CA LEU A 237 11.57 -29.66 -20.81
C LEU A 237 11.98 -29.70 -19.32
N PRO A 238 12.78 -30.68 -18.84
CA PRO A 238 13.18 -30.70 -17.42
C PRO A 238 13.89 -29.41 -16.97
N THR A 239 14.77 -28.87 -17.81
CA THR A 239 15.49 -27.62 -17.53
C THR A 239 14.56 -26.41 -17.57
N LEU A 240 13.68 -26.34 -18.58
CA LEU A 240 12.79 -25.20 -18.78
C LEU A 240 11.69 -25.11 -17.69
N LEU A 241 11.18 -26.25 -17.20
CA LEU A 241 10.23 -26.27 -16.09
C LEU A 241 10.84 -25.84 -14.76
N ALA A 242 12.14 -26.03 -14.57
CA ALA A 242 12.85 -25.49 -13.41
C ALA A 242 12.96 -23.95 -13.46
N ILE A 243 13.06 -23.37 -14.67
CA ILE A 243 13.10 -21.91 -14.88
C ILE A 243 11.72 -21.29 -14.68
N THR A 244 10.67 -21.95 -15.20
CA THR A 244 9.28 -21.49 -15.06
C THR A 244 8.42 -22.52 -14.33
N PRO A 245 8.54 -22.65 -12.99
CA PRO A 245 7.77 -23.64 -12.22
C PRO A 245 6.27 -23.30 -12.12
N GLY A 246 5.89 -22.06 -12.47
CA GLY A 246 4.53 -21.55 -12.30
C GLY A 246 4.14 -21.39 -10.83
N ARG A 247 2.87 -21.08 -10.57
CA ARG A 247 2.35 -20.96 -9.18
C ARG A 247 1.98 -22.30 -8.54
N LYS A 248 1.54 -23.26 -9.36
CA LYS A 248 1.18 -24.62 -8.93
C LYS A 248 1.95 -25.64 -9.74
N ALA A 249 1.80 -25.55 -11.06
CA ALA A 249 2.60 -26.23 -12.06
C ALA A 249 2.44 -25.49 -13.40
N PRO A 250 3.36 -25.66 -14.35
CA PRO A 250 3.20 -25.15 -15.72
C PRO A 250 2.15 -25.97 -16.48
N THR A 251 1.42 -25.31 -17.38
CA THR A 251 0.53 -25.98 -18.33
C THR A 251 1.35 -26.45 -19.53
N LEU A 252 1.11 -27.67 -19.98
CA LEU A 252 1.76 -28.27 -21.15
C LEU A 252 0.72 -28.64 -22.21
N THR A 253 0.93 -28.18 -23.43
CA THR A 253 0.10 -28.50 -24.59
C THR A 253 1.00 -29.03 -25.71
N ASN A 254 0.70 -30.19 -26.29
CA ASN A 254 1.47 -30.68 -27.45
C ASN A 254 1.30 -29.74 -28.65
N VAL A 255 2.37 -29.53 -29.40
CA VAL A 255 2.39 -28.70 -30.61
C VAL A 255 2.74 -29.60 -31.79
N GLY A 256 1.86 -29.67 -32.80
CA GLY A 256 2.01 -30.57 -33.94
C GLY A 256 1.66 -32.02 -33.63
N ASP A 257 1.79 -32.88 -34.65
CA ASP A 257 1.39 -34.30 -34.59
C ASP A 257 2.57 -35.25 -34.28
N ASP A 258 3.82 -34.76 -34.38
CA ASP A 258 5.02 -35.57 -34.14
C ASP A 258 5.29 -35.81 -32.64
N GLY A 259 4.67 -35.02 -31.77
CA GLY A 259 4.82 -35.11 -30.33
C GLY A 259 6.20 -34.69 -29.80
N GLU A 260 7.05 -34.05 -30.60
CA GLU A 260 8.40 -33.63 -30.20
C GLU A 260 8.39 -32.26 -29.50
N TRP A 261 7.38 -31.45 -29.78
CA TRP A 261 7.25 -30.08 -29.27
C TRP A 261 6.07 -29.91 -28.32
N VAL A 262 6.27 -29.05 -27.33
CA VAL A 262 5.24 -28.61 -26.39
C VAL A 262 5.24 -27.09 -26.28
N ALA A 263 4.05 -26.53 -26.15
CA ALA A 263 3.83 -25.20 -25.64
C ALA A 263 3.73 -25.28 -24.11
N VAL A 264 4.58 -24.53 -23.43
CA VAL A 264 4.60 -24.41 -21.97
C VAL A 264 4.02 -23.06 -21.61
N ALA A 265 3.13 -23.02 -20.62
CA ALA A 265 2.63 -21.77 -20.08
C ALA A 265 2.68 -21.73 -18.55
N ALA A 266 3.15 -20.62 -18.00
CA ALA A 266 3.32 -20.43 -16.56
C ALA A 266 3.22 -18.95 -16.16
N MET A 267 2.73 -18.69 -14.96
CA MET A 267 2.87 -17.37 -14.34
C MET A 267 4.30 -17.19 -13.82
N ILE A 268 4.93 -16.07 -14.17
CA ILE A 268 6.27 -15.69 -13.70
C ILE A 268 6.26 -14.31 -13.06
N GLU A 269 7.20 -14.04 -12.15
CA GLU A 269 7.27 -12.74 -11.48
C GLU A 269 7.64 -11.62 -12.47
N LYS A 270 6.87 -10.54 -12.48
CA LYS A 270 6.99 -9.44 -13.44
C LYS A 270 8.35 -8.73 -13.36
N ASN A 271 8.95 -8.65 -12.17
CA ASN A 271 10.28 -8.06 -11.96
C ASN A 271 11.44 -8.94 -12.48
N LYS A 272 11.22 -10.25 -12.65
CA LYS A 272 12.21 -11.21 -13.17
C LYS A 272 11.98 -11.57 -14.64
N LYS A 273 10.94 -11.01 -15.28
CA LYS A 273 10.51 -11.41 -16.62
C LYS A 273 11.64 -11.41 -17.66
N GLY A 274 12.50 -10.39 -17.67
CA GLY A 274 13.61 -10.28 -18.63
C GLY A 274 14.61 -11.41 -18.46
N ALA A 275 15.13 -11.58 -17.24
CA ALA A 275 16.08 -12.64 -16.92
C ALA A 275 15.51 -14.05 -17.20
N ILE A 276 14.22 -14.26 -16.90
CA ILE A 276 13.55 -15.54 -17.19
C ILE A 276 13.45 -15.78 -18.70
N MET A 277 13.07 -14.77 -19.49
CA MET A 277 12.99 -14.89 -20.95
C MET A 277 14.38 -15.20 -21.56
N ASP A 278 15.43 -14.56 -21.06
CA ASP A 278 16.81 -14.80 -21.51
C ASP A 278 17.27 -16.24 -21.20
N GLU A 279 17.02 -16.72 -19.97
CA GLU A 279 17.35 -18.10 -19.58
C GLU A 279 16.54 -19.13 -20.35
N LEU A 280 15.25 -18.89 -20.58
CA LEU A 280 14.43 -19.76 -21.44
C LEU A 280 15.03 -19.84 -22.85
N LYS A 281 15.39 -18.70 -23.45
CA LYS A 281 15.95 -18.65 -24.81
C LYS A 281 17.28 -19.40 -24.90
N LYS A 282 18.16 -19.20 -23.91
CA LYS A 282 19.46 -19.86 -23.80
C LYS A 282 19.34 -21.38 -23.69
N ASN A 283 18.28 -21.87 -23.06
CA ASN A 283 18.00 -23.30 -22.89
C ASN A 283 17.10 -23.89 -24.00
N GLY A 284 16.95 -23.17 -25.12
CA GLY A 284 16.32 -23.70 -26.34
C GLY A 284 14.83 -23.44 -26.49
N ALA A 285 14.21 -22.61 -25.63
CA ALA A 285 12.84 -22.17 -25.86
C ALA A 285 12.74 -21.21 -27.06
N THR A 286 11.63 -21.28 -27.79
CA THR A 286 11.29 -20.39 -28.91
C THR A 286 9.93 -19.74 -28.68
N ASP A 287 9.65 -18.67 -29.42
CA ASP A 287 8.36 -17.96 -29.39
C ASP A 287 7.91 -17.58 -27.97
N ILE A 288 8.86 -17.07 -27.18
CA ILE A 288 8.62 -16.70 -25.77
C ILE A 288 7.81 -15.40 -25.75
N ILE A 289 6.57 -15.50 -25.28
CA ILE A 289 5.61 -14.40 -25.24
C ILE A 289 5.18 -14.19 -23.79
N VAL A 290 4.98 -12.92 -23.42
CA VAL A 290 4.44 -12.53 -22.12
C VAL A 290 3.19 -11.68 -22.27
N PHE A 291 2.17 -11.98 -21.48
CA PHE A 291 0.92 -11.23 -21.41
C PHE A 291 0.73 -10.68 -20.00
N ASP A 292 0.29 -9.42 -19.92
CA ASP A 292 -0.16 -8.85 -18.65
C ASP A 292 -1.45 -9.52 -18.19
N ILE A 293 -1.56 -9.74 -16.88
CA ILE A 293 -2.76 -10.29 -16.24
C ILE A 293 -3.49 -9.12 -15.61
N SER A 294 -4.78 -8.97 -15.88
CA SER A 294 -5.59 -7.90 -15.30
C SER A 294 -6.12 -8.25 -13.90
N ASN A 295 -6.54 -9.49 -13.69
CA ASN A 295 -7.04 -10.00 -12.41
C ASN A 295 -6.95 -11.54 -12.35
N CYS A 296 -6.93 -12.13 -11.15
CA CYS A 296 -7.03 -13.56 -10.91
C CYS A 296 -7.81 -13.85 -9.61
N ARG A 297 -8.07 -15.12 -9.29
CA ARG A 297 -8.56 -15.54 -7.97
C ARG A 297 -7.50 -16.48 -7.38
N VAL A 298 -7.14 -16.22 -6.13
CA VAL A 298 -6.02 -16.88 -5.44
C VAL A 298 -6.51 -17.74 -4.30
#